data_AF-A0A813KFW9-F1
#
_entry.id   AF-A0A813KFW9-F1
#
_cell.length_a   1.000
_cell.length_b   1.000
_cell.length_c   1.000
_cell.angle_alpha   90.00
_cell.angle_beta   90.00
_cell.angle_gamma   90.00
#
_symmetry.space_group_name_H-M   'P 1'
#
loop_
_entity.id
_entity.type
_entity.pdbx_description
1 polymer ?
#
loop_
_entity_poly.entity_id
_entity_poly.type
_entity_poly.pdbx_seq_one_letter_code
_entity_poly.pdbx_strand_id
1 'polypeptide(L)'
;MLVSGAIFGVAAVASRPLGNHGLWLSHHLFMVSRAVTLWIVFPRIERLAAAPQAERTPEFTRLKLSEKEEDLFAPRQVQSSGEKKKSPDANLPKANGSVVTWGDAQFGGDSSTVAPLLTEGVIQVFGNAGAFAAIKANGSVVTWGKASEGGDSSAVAPLLTEGVIQVRGTDTAFAAIKANGSVVTWGNAQDGGDSSAVAPLLTEGVVQVSGADNAFAVIKANGSVVTWGDARYGGDSSAVAPLLMEGVVQVSVADKAFAAIKANGSIVTWGDADYGGDSSAVAPLLTEGVVQVFGNAGAFAAIRANGSIVTWGDADFGGDSSAVAPLLTEGVVQVCGTDTAFAAIKANGSVVTWGNAQDGGDSSAVAPLLTEGFDQVCGTDSAFAAIKANGSVVTWGDARYGGDSAAVAPLLMEGVVQVCGTAGAFAAIKGNGSVVTWGAGDDQFGGDSSAVAPLLTEGVVQVRGNAGAFAAIKANGSVVTWGYALFGGDSSAVAPLLTEGVVQVC
;
A
#
# COMPACT_ATOMS: atom_id res chain seq x y z
N MET A 1 -62.66 -2.75 9.11
CA MET A 1 -63.50 -3.97 9.12
C MET A 1 -63.61 -4.43 7.66
N LEU A 2 -63.04 -5.62 7.36
CA LEU A 2 -63.04 -6.36 6.06
C LEU A 2 -62.28 -5.69 4.90
N VAL A 3 -61.15 -6.16 4.33
CA VAL A 3 -60.57 -7.49 4.01
C VAL A 3 -61.37 -8.29 2.98
N SER A 4 -60.87 -8.37 1.74
CA SER A 4 -60.41 -9.61 1.03
C SER A 4 -60.82 -9.79 -0.45
N GLY A 5 -59.87 -10.29 -1.26
CA GLY A 5 -60.03 -11.28 -2.35
C GLY A 5 -60.21 -10.74 -3.79
N ALA A 6 -59.23 -10.88 -4.73
CA ALA A 6 -58.86 -12.07 -5.54
C ALA A 6 -59.95 -12.44 -6.60
N ILE A 7 -59.77 -12.76 -7.90
CA ILE A 7 -58.67 -13.36 -8.70
C ILE A 7 -59.11 -13.44 -10.21
N PHE A 8 -58.15 -13.34 -11.16
CA PHE A 8 -58.02 -13.90 -12.55
C PHE A 8 -58.87 -13.48 -13.78
N GLY A 9 -58.16 -13.28 -14.91
CA GLY A 9 -58.67 -13.37 -16.29
C GLY A 9 -57.63 -12.99 -17.37
N VAL A 10 -57.06 -13.98 -18.06
CA VAL A 10 -56.02 -13.87 -19.11
C VAL A 10 -56.63 -13.58 -20.49
N ALA A 11 -56.01 -12.68 -21.28
CA ALA A 11 -56.05 -12.73 -22.74
C ALA A 11 -54.83 -12.01 -23.35
N ALA A 12 -54.03 -12.74 -24.13
CA ALA A 12 -52.90 -12.25 -24.90
C ALA A 12 -53.27 -12.26 -26.39
N VAL A 13 -53.03 -11.17 -27.14
CA VAL A 13 -52.64 -11.19 -28.55
C VAL A 13 -51.73 -9.99 -28.87
N ALA A 14 -50.65 -10.31 -29.58
CA ALA A 14 -49.51 -9.54 -30.09
C ALA A 14 -49.78 -8.21 -30.80
N SER A 15 -48.86 -7.24 -30.69
CA SER A 15 -47.80 -6.94 -31.69
C SER A 15 -47.20 -5.53 -31.49
N ARG A 16 -45.86 -5.47 -31.38
CA ARG A 16 -44.99 -4.25 -31.33
C ARG A 16 -44.80 -3.67 -32.76
N PRO A 17 -44.11 -2.52 -32.99
CA PRO A 17 -43.37 -1.63 -32.06
C PRO A 17 -43.66 -0.12 -32.25
N LEU A 18 -43.24 0.72 -31.30
CA LEU A 18 -42.53 1.99 -31.54
C LEU A 18 -42.13 2.65 -30.22
N GLY A 19 -40.84 3.02 -30.14
CA GLY A 19 -40.30 4.13 -29.35
C GLY A 19 -40.46 4.09 -27.84
N ASN A 20 -39.38 3.77 -27.12
CA ASN A 20 -39.10 4.55 -25.92
C ASN A 20 -37.61 4.58 -25.55
N HIS A 21 -37.21 5.80 -25.18
CA HIS A 21 -35.94 6.22 -24.63
C HIS A 21 -35.42 5.27 -23.55
N GLY A 22 -34.22 4.73 -23.75
CA GLY A 22 -33.42 4.12 -22.70
C GLY A 22 -32.32 5.08 -22.29
N LEU A 23 -32.46 5.68 -21.11
CA LEU A 23 -31.35 6.25 -20.35
C LEU A 23 -30.30 5.16 -20.16
N TRP A 24 -29.08 5.38 -20.64
CA TRP A 24 -27.92 4.62 -20.19
C TRP A 24 -27.41 5.26 -18.91
N LEU A 25 -27.59 4.56 -17.79
CA LEU A 25 -26.87 4.85 -16.55
C LEU A 25 -25.38 4.54 -16.78
N SER A 26 -24.59 5.58 -16.96
CA SER A 26 -23.14 5.57 -16.77
C SER A 26 -22.85 6.04 -15.35
N HIS A 27 -22.79 5.14 -14.38
CA HIS A 27 -22.20 5.36 -13.05
C HIS A 27 -21.80 3.99 -12.52
N HIS A 28 -20.49 3.79 -12.33
CA HIS A 28 -19.75 2.67 -11.70
C HIS A 28 -18.58 2.22 -12.57
N LEU A 29 -17.62 3.13 -12.78
CA LEU A 29 -16.26 2.79 -13.22
C LEU A 29 -15.28 3.92 -12.84
N PHE A 30 -15.35 4.39 -11.59
CA PHE A 30 -14.36 5.29 -10.99
C PHE A 30 -14.39 5.04 -9.47
N MET A 31 -13.82 3.92 -9.07
CA MET A 31 -13.23 3.74 -7.74
C MET A 31 -11.86 3.14 -8.02
N VAL A 32 -10.85 3.99 -8.03
CA VAL A 32 -9.45 3.60 -8.13
C VAL A 32 -8.81 4.19 -6.89
N SER A 33 -8.98 3.53 -5.74
CA SER A 33 -8.07 3.71 -4.62
C SER A 33 -6.98 2.66 -4.81
N ARG A 34 -5.81 3.09 -5.30
CA ARG A 34 -4.62 2.24 -5.33
C ARG A 34 -3.53 3.00 -4.61
N ALA A 35 -3.50 2.81 -3.29
CA ALA A 35 -2.37 3.15 -2.49
C ALA A 35 -1.10 2.54 -3.11
N VAL A 36 -0.07 3.36 -3.30
CA VAL A 36 1.29 2.86 -3.46
C VAL A 36 1.66 2.17 -2.14
N THR A 37 1.40 0.86 -2.03
CA THR A 37 1.88 0.07 -0.90
C THR A 37 3.41 -0.02 -0.99
N LEU A 38 4.09 0.76 -0.16
CA LEU A 38 5.54 0.69 -0.01
C LEU A 38 5.91 -0.65 0.65
N TRP A 39 6.38 -1.61 -0.14
CA TRP A 39 6.98 -2.83 0.40
C TRP A 39 8.39 -2.52 0.93
N ILE A 40 8.55 -2.56 2.25
CA ILE A 40 9.87 -2.77 2.86
C ILE A 40 10.19 -4.26 2.68
N VAL A 41 11.17 -4.56 1.83
CA VAL A 41 11.72 -5.93 1.73
C VAL A 41 12.43 -6.23 3.04
N PHE A 42 11.82 -7.08 3.88
CA PHE A 42 12.52 -7.63 5.03
C PHE A 42 13.55 -8.65 4.53
N PRO A 43 14.85 -8.51 4.84
CA PRO A 43 15.77 -9.62 4.66
C PRO A 43 15.31 -10.78 5.55
N ARG A 44 15.33 -11.99 4.97
CA ARG A 44 15.08 -13.29 5.61
C ARG A 44 15.53 -13.26 7.08
N ILE A 45 14.60 -13.37 8.02
CA ILE A 45 14.92 -13.54 9.44
C ILE A 45 15.59 -14.91 9.57
N GLU A 46 16.92 -14.94 9.66
CA GLU A 46 17.62 -16.11 10.15
C GLU A 46 17.16 -16.34 11.60
N ARG A 47 16.41 -17.42 11.83
CA ARG A 47 15.98 -17.86 13.16
C ARG A 47 17.22 -18.04 14.04
N LEU A 48 17.51 -17.06 14.89
CA LEU A 48 18.38 -17.27 16.05
C LEU A 48 17.62 -18.14 17.06
N ALA A 49 18.17 -19.32 17.32
CA ALA A 49 17.63 -20.29 18.27
C ALA A 49 17.40 -19.66 19.65
N ALA A 50 16.21 -19.88 20.22
CA ALA A 50 15.83 -19.45 21.56
C ALA A 50 16.72 -20.11 22.62
N ALA A 51 17.23 -19.31 23.57
CA ALA A 51 17.72 -19.77 24.87
C ALA A 51 16.63 -19.50 25.93
N PRO A 52 16.50 -20.35 26.97
CA PRO A 52 15.29 -20.42 27.79
C PRO A 52 15.16 -19.29 28.81
N GLN A 53 13.89 -18.98 29.13
CA GLN A 53 13.45 -17.97 30.09
C GLN A 53 13.98 -18.19 31.51
N ALA A 54 14.33 -17.10 32.17
CA ALA A 54 14.37 -17.00 33.63
C ALA A 54 13.55 -15.77 34.07
N GLU A 55 12.56 -16.02 34.91
CA GLU A 55 11.64 -15.08 35.55
C GLU A 55 12.36 -13.91 36.21
N ARG A 56 11.90 -12.66 35.97
CA ARG A 56 11.98 -11.56 36.96
C ARG A 56 10.81 -10.59 36.80
N THR A 57 10.10 -10.40 37.92
CA THR A 57 9.08 -9.38 38.19
C THR A 57 9.68 -7.96 38.20
N PRO A 58 8.89 -6.90 37.91
CA PRO A 58 9.39 -5.53 38.00
C PRO A 58 9.04 -4.89 39.36
N GLU A 59 10.06 -4.54 40.15
CA GLU A 59 9.95 -3.53 41.20
C GLU A 59 10.54 -2.21 40.69
N PHE A 60 9.70 -1.18 40.62
CA PHE A 60 10.12 0.20 40.40
C PHE A 60 10.71 0.76 41.69
N THR A 61 11.99 1.14 41.67
CA THR A 61 12.51 2.12 42.65
C THR A 61 13.48 3.08 41.98
N ARG A 62 13.13 4.36 42.09
CA ARG A 62 13.81 5.54 41.55
C ARG A 62 15.12 5.78 42.31
N LEU A 63 16.26 5.72 41.63
CA LEU A 63 17.57 6.10 42.18
C LEU A 63 18.29 7.10 41.27
N LYS A 64 18.82 8.15 41.90
CA LYS A 64 19.43 9.35 41.31
C LYS A 64 20.69 9.00 40.50
N LEU A 65 20.81 9.59 39.32
CA LEU A 65 22.00 9.58 38.47
C LEU A 65 23.14 10.38 39.12
N SER A 66 24.33 9.77 39.21
CA SER A 66 25.60 10.45 39.49
C SER A 66 26.43 10.51 38.21
N GLU A 67 27.01 11.69 37.94
CA GLU A 67 27.89 12.00 36.83
C GLU A 67 29.09 11.04 36.73
N LYS A 68 29.08 10.18 35.69
CA LYS A 68 30.25 9.62 34.98
C LYS A 68 29.77 8.48 34.07
N GLU A 69 29.39 8.80 32.84
CA GLU A 69 29.35 7.85 31.71
C GLU A 69 29.14 8.57 30.34
N GLU A 70 29.81 9.72 30.15
CA GLU A 70 30.10 10.23 28.81
C GLU A 70 31.44 9.63 28.34
N ASP A 71 31.42 8.50 27.62
CA ASP A 71 32.51 8.09 26.68
C ASP A 71 32.27 6.77 25.90
N LEU A 72 31.02 6.34 25.66
CA LEU A 72 30.74 5.07 24.94
C LEU A 72 30.20 5.21 23.51
N PHE A 73 30.20 6.42 22.93
CA PHE A 73 29.91 6.65 21.52
C PHE A 73 31.13 7.19 20.77
N ALA A 74 32.08 6.30 20.44
CA ALA A 74 33.09 6.55 19.43
C ALA A 74 33.17 5.35 18.46
N PRO A 75 33.12 5.56 17.13
CA PRO A 75 33.10 4.47 16.15
C PRO A 75 34.47 3.75 16.07
N ARG A 76 34.48 2.43 16.30
CA ARG A 76 35.65 1.56 16.12
C ARG A 76 35.98 1.41 14.64
N GLN A 77 37.18 1.85 14.26
CA GLN A 77 37.86 1.52 13.01
C GLN A 77 38.25 0.03 13.03
N VAL A 78 37.69 -0.77 12.11
CA VAL A 78 38.17 -2.11 11.81
C VAL A 78 39.06 -2.03 10.57
N GLN A 79 40.36 -2.26 10.75
CA GLN A 79 41.29 -2.52 9.64
C GLN A 79 41.01 -3.92 9.10
N SER A 80 40.71 -4.05 7.80
CA SER A 80 40.71 -5.35 7.10
C SER A 80 41.80 -5.36 6.03
N SER A 81 42.72 -6.32 6.19
CA SER A 81 43.78 -6.66 5.27
C SER A 81 43.28 -7.65 4.20
N GLY A 82 43.37 -7.26 2.93
CA GLY A 82 43.66 -8.11 1.77
C GLY A 82 42.80 -9.35 1.47
N GLU A 83 41.84 -9.21 0.54
CA GLU A 83 41.83 -9.92 -0.76
C GLU A 83 40.65 -9.40 -1.61
N LYS A 84 40.96 -8.65 -2.68
CA LYS A 84 39.96 -8.10 -3.61
C LYS A 84 39.39 -9.21 -4.51
N LYS A 85 38.33 -9.88 -4.07
CA LYS A 85 37.36 -10.46 -5.02
C LYS A 85 36.56 -9.30 -5.61
N LYS A 86 36.72 -9.06 -6.93
CA LYS A 86 35.90 -8.12 -7.68
C LYS A 86 34.43 -8.49 -7.49
N SER A 87 33.66 -7.62 -6.83
CA SER A 87 32.20 -7.70 -6.84
C SER A 87 31.70 -7.53 -8.29
N PRO A 88 30.68 -8.29 -8.74
CA PRO A 88 30.03 -8.08 -10.03
C PRO A 88 29.36 -6.70 -10.16
N ASP A 89 29.15 -5.97 -9.06
CA ASP A 89 28.38 -4.72 -9.02
C ASP A 89 29.16 -3.46 -9.45
N ALA A 90 30.45 -3.57 -9.75
CA ALA A 90 31.31 -2.39 -9.99
C ALA A 90 31.14 -1.74 -11.37
N ASN A 91 30.20 -2.19 -12.21
CA ASN A 91 30.07 -1.76 -13.61
C ASN A 91 28.64 -1.39 -14.06
N LEU A 92 27.66 -1.31 -13.16
CA LEU A 92 26.37 -0.71 -13.53
C LEU A 92 26.53 0.82 -13.57
N PRO A 93 26.18 1.50 -14.69
CA PRO A 93 26.18 2.96 -14.73
C PRO A 93 25.30 3.49 -13.59
N LYS A 94 25.80 4.44 -12.80
CA LYS A 94 24.93 5.18 -11.88
C LYS A 94 23.83 5.82 -12.73
N ALA A 95 22.57 5.53 -12.42
CA ALA A 95 21.44 6.16 -13.09
C ALA A 95 21.60 7.68 -12.99
N ASN A 96 21.53 8.36 -14.14
CA ASN A 96 21.56 9.83 -14.21
C ASN A 96 20.28 10.47 -13.64
N GLY A 97 19.28 9.66 -13.26
CA GLY A 97 18.00 10.13 -12.75
C GLY A 97 17.10 10.71 -13.84
N SER A 98 17.20 10.22 -15.08
CA SER A 98 16.23 10.53 -16.13
C SER A 98 14.92 9.77 -15.91
N VAL A 99 13.78 10.40 -16.20
CA VAL A 99 12.45 9.77 -16.11
C VAL A 99 11.81 9.69 -17.49
N VAL A 100 11.22 8.54 -17.78
CA VAL A 100 10.40 8.28 -18.97
C VAL A 100 9.01 7.91 -18.50
N THR A 101 7.97 8.48 -19.13
CA THR A 101 6.56 8.23 -18.78
C THR A 101 5.81 7.66 -19.99
N TRP A 102 4.78 6.86 -19.72
CA TRP A 102 3.84 6.34 -20.72
C TRP A 102 2.53 5.96 -20.02
N GLY A 103 1.47 5.66 -20.80
CA GLY A 103 0.12 5.38 -20.29
C GLY A 103 -0.87 6.46 -20.70
N ASP A 104 -1.94 6.65 -19.93
CA ASP A 104 -2.94 7.67 -20.21
C ASP A 104 -2.37 9.08 -20.11
N ALA A 105 -2.44 9.84 -21.20
CA ALA A 105 -1.90 11.19 -21.28
C ALA A 105 -2.55 12.16 -20.27
N GLN A 106 -3.83 11.97 -19.93
CA GLN A 106 -4.53 12.84 -18.98
C GLN A 106 -4.05 12.63 -17.54
N PHE A 107 -3.61 11.42 -17.20
CA PHE A 107 -3.25 11.01 -15.84
C PHE A 107 -1.74 10.84 -15.65
N GLY A 108 -0.94 11.54 -16.47
CA GLY A 108 0.52 11.63 -16.30
C GLY A 108 1.37 10.69 -17.14
N GLY A 109 0.75 9.94 -18.06
CA GLY A 109 1.48 9.18 -19.09
C GLY A 109 2.25 10.08 -20.07
N ASP A 110 1.77 11.31 -20.29
CA ASP A 110 2.46 12.34 -21.07
C ASP A 110 3.14 13.37 -20.14
N SER A 111 4.47 13.37 -20.13
CA SER A 111 5.30 14.35 -19.42
C SER A 111 5.97 15.37 -20.35
N SER A 112 5.53 15.51 -21.60
CA SER A 112 6.18 16.34 -22.62
C SER A 112 6.34 17.80 -22.21
N THR A 113 5.38 18.33 -21.45
CA THR A 113 5.39 19.71 -20.91
C THR A 113 6.52 19.97 -19.91
N VAL A 114 7.02 18.91 -19.24
CA VAL A 114 8.08 18.98 -18.23
C VAL A 114 9.31 18.14 -18.59
N ALA A 115 9.35 17.55 -19.78
CA ALA A 115 10.44 16.66 -20.21
C ALA A 115 11.85 17.26 -20.05
N PRO A 116 12.11 18.56 -20.32
CA PRO A 116 13.42 19.16 -20.08
C PRO A 116 13.87 19.15 -18.61
N LEU A 117 12.94 19.03 -17.67
CA LEU A 117 13.21 18.97 -16.23
C LEU A 117 13.43 17.54 -15.72
N LEU A 118 13.07 16.53 -16.52
CA LEU A 118 13.13 15.11 -16.19
C LEU A 118 14.32 14.39 -16.85
N THR A 119 15.23 15.11 -17.51
CA THR A 119 16.38 14.49 -18.21
C THR A 119 17.46 13.96 -17.28
N GLU A 120 17.54 14.48 -16.05
CA GLU A 120 18.50 14.06 -15.04
C GLU A 120 18.12 14.55 -13.63
N GLY A 121 18.73 13.91 -12.64
CA GLY A 121 18.74 14.36 -11.25
C GLY A 121 17.45 14.05 -10.49
N VAL A 122 16.48 13.32 -11.04
CA VAL A 122 15.36 12.79 -10.27
C VAL A 122 15.84 11.65 -9.38
N ILE A 123 15.46 11.68 -8.11
CA ILE A 123 15.81 10.65 -7.13
C ILE A 123 14.59 9.81 -6.72
N GLN A 124 13.38 10.35 -6.82
CA GLN A 124 12.15 9.65 -6.48
C GLN A 124 10.95 10.25 -7.20
N VAL A 125 10.02 9.40 -7.62
CA VAL A 125 8.72 9.79 -8.20
C VAL A 125 7.61 9.26 -7.30
N PHE A 126 6.59 10.09 -7.10
CA PHE A 126 5.39 9.79 -6.33
C PHE A 126 4.17 10.02 -7.22
N GLY A 127 3.19 9.12 -7.16
CA GLY A 127 1.92 9.26 -7.85
C GLY A 127 0.75 9.37 -6.88
N ASN A 128 -0.34 9.93 -7.37
CA ASN A 128 -1.68 9.74 -6.84
C ASN A 128 -2.60 9.19 -7.95
N ALA A 129 -3.92 9.31 -7.85
CA ALA A 129 -4.85 8.77 -8.83
C ALA A 129 -4.72 9.41 -10.23
N GLY A 130 -4.13 10.60 -10.37
CA GLY A 130 -4.07 11.28 -11.66
C GLY A 130 -2.91 12.21 -11.95
N ALA A 131 -1.94 12.32 -11.05
CA ALA A 131 -0.77 13.16 -11.23
C ALA A 131 0.47 12.54 -10.60
N PHE A 132 1.62 13.09 -10.96
CA PHE A 132 2.92 12.70 -10.44
C PHE A 132 3.70 13.91 -9.92
N ALA A 133 4.55 13.65 -8.93
CA ALA A 133 5.52 14.58 -8.39
C ALA A 133 6.89 13.89 -8.29
N ALA A 134 7.92 14.47 -8.88
CA ALA A 134 9.29 13.99 -8.84
C ALA A 134 10.16 14.89 -7.95
N ILE A 135 10.85 14.30 -6.97
CA ILE A 135 11.88 15.00 -6.19
C ILE A 135 13.21 14.88 -6.94
N LYS A 136 13.90 16.01 -7.12
CA LYS A 136 15.26 16.07 -7.66
C LYS A 136 16.32 16.07 -6.56
N ALA A 137 17.56 15.75 -6.89
CA ALA A 137 18.68 15.66 -5.96
C ALA A 137 19.00 16.97 -5.21
N ASN A 138 18.61 18.13 -5.75
CA ASN A 138 18.69 19.44 -5.10
C ASN A 138 17.48 19.73 -4.17
N GLY A 139 16.55 18.79 -4.04
CA GLY A 139 15.31 18.94 -3.28
C GLY A 139 14.22 19.76 -3.98
N SER A 140 14.35 20.08 -5.27
CA SER A 140 13.26 20.70 -6.04
C SER A 140 12.22 19.66 -6.48
N VAL A 141 10.98 20.07 -6.70
CA VAL A 141 9.90 19.18 -7.17
C VAL A 141 9.44 19.57 -8.58
N VAL A 142 9.22 18.57 -9.43
CA VAL A 142 8.60 18.69 -10.76
C VAL A 142 7.28 17.93 -10.74
N THR A 143 6.18 18.55 -11.18
CA THR A 143 4.85 17.93 -11.21
C THR A 143 4.29 17.85 -12.63
N TRP A 144 3.51 16.82 -12.93
CA TRP A 144 2.79 16.67 -14.20
C TRP A 144 1.56 15.75 -14.05
N GLY A 145 0.75 15.64 -15.09
CA GLY A 145 -0.52 14.91 -15.10
C GLY A 145 -1.72 15.84 -14.97
N LYS A 146 -2.83 15.33 -14.43
CA LYS A 146 -4.10 16.06 -14.35
C LYS A 146 -3.97 17.27 -13.43
N ALA A 147 -4.14 18.47 -13.98
CA ALA A 147 -3.92 19.72 -13.27
C ALA A 147 -4.72 19.84 -11.96
N SER A 148 -6.00 19.44 -11.99
CA SER A 148 -6.89 19.48 -10.82
C SER A 148 -6.53 18.48 -9.71
N GLU A 149 -5.67 17.51 -10.00
CA GLU A 149 -5.28 16.43 -9.08
C GLU A 149 -3.81 16.56 -8.64
N GLY A 150 -3.22 17.75 -8.81
CA GLY A 150 -1.85 18.05 -8.37
C GLY A 150 -0.79 18.04 -9.47
N GLY A 151 -1.18 17.85 -10.74
CA GLY A 151 -0.28 18.00 -11.88
C GLY A 151 0.22 19.43 -12.07
N ASP A 152 -0.57 20.43 -11.67
CA ASP A 152 -0.20 21.84 -11.63
C ASP A 152 0.16 22.28 -10.21
N SER A 153 1.43 22.62 -9.99
CA SER A 153 1.97 23.15 -8.72
C SER A 153 2.37 24.63 -8.83
N SER A 154 1.96 25.34 -9.88
CA SER A 154 2.38 26.73 -10.15
C SER A 154 2.10 27.70 -9.00
N ALA A 155 0.99 27.51 -8.28
CA ALA A 155 0.61 28.30 -7.11
C ALA A 155 1.61 28.20 -5.94
N VAL A 156 2.34 27.09 -5.84
CA VAL A 156 3.32 26.81 -4.77
C VAL A 156 4.75 26.62 -5.29
N ALA A 157 4.98 26.81 -6.58
CA ALA A 157 6.29 26.61 -7.23
C ALA A 157 7.46 27.30 -6.51
N PRO A 158 7.34 28.55 -5.98
CA PRO A 158 8.42 29.18 -5.23
C PRO A 158 8.86 28.38 -3.99
N LEU A 159 7.96 27.62 -3.38
CA LEU A 159 8.20 26.82 -2.18
C LEU A 159 8.81 25.44 -2.49
N LEU A 160 8.71 24.99 -3.74
CA LEU A 160 9.15 23.68 -4.23
C LEU A 160 10.49 23.72 -4.99
N THR A 161 11.23 24.83 -4.87
CA THR A 161 12.50 25.05 -5.58
C THR A 161 13.69 24.30 -4.95
N GLU A 162 13.62 23.96 -3.66
CA GLU A 162 14.66 23.22 -2.95
C GLU A 162 14.15 22.68 -1.60
N GLY A 163 14.93 21.77 -1.02
CA GLY A 163 14.76 21.31 0.36
C GLY A 163 13.61 20.35 0.60
N VAL A 164 12.86 19.92 -0.42
CA VAL A 164 11.87 18.83 -0.28
C VAL A 164 12.59 17.50 -0.14
N ILE A 165 12.19 16.71 0.86
CA ILE A 165 12.78 15.41 1.17
C ILE A 165 11.79 14.24 1.04
N GLN A 166 10.49 14.52 1.08
CA GLN A 166 9.44 13.52 0.97
C GLN A 166 8.19 14.13 0.36
N VAL A 167 7.48 13.35 -0.46
CA VAL A 167 6.13 13.67 -0.92
C VAL A 167 5.20 12.49 -0.60
N ARG A 168 3.95 12.79 -0.28
CA ARG A 168 2.84 11.83 -0.20
C ARG A 168 1.61 12.42 -0.87
N GLY A 169 0.81 11.56 -1.48
CA GLY A 169 -0.48 11.92 -2.05
C GLY A 169 -1.65 11.44 -1.19
N THR A 170 -2.76 12.15 -1.29
CA THR A 170 -4.11 11.59 -1.20
C THR A 170 -4.52 11.14 -2.60
N ASP A 171 -5.79 10.84 -2.89
CA ASP A 171 -6.21 10.49 -4.26
C ASP A 171 -5.93 11.61 -5.26
N THR A 172 -6.12 12.87 -4.87
CA THR A 172 -6.06 14.01 -5.80
C THR A 172 -5.29 15.23 -5.28
N ALA A 173 -4.55 15.10 -4.17
CA ALA A 173 -3.68 16.15 -3.67
C ALA A 173 -2.32 15.60 -3.24
N PHE A 174 -1.36 16.50 -3.00
CA PHE A 174 -0.02 16.18 -2.52
C PHE A 174 0.36 17.04 -1.31
N ALA A 175 1.19 16.46 -0.46
CA ALA A 175 1.88 17.13 0.62
C ALA A 175 3.38 16.80 0.57
N ALA A 176 4.22 17.82 0.55
CA ALA A 176 5.68 17.73 0.57
C ALA A 176 6.24 18.16 1.92
N ILE A 177 7.08 17.32 2.53
CA ILE A 177 7.88 17.67 3.71
C ILE A 177 9.22 18.23 3.26
N LYS A 178 9.59 19.38 3.80
CA LYS A 178 10.90 20.00 3.62
C LYS A 178 11.87 19.59 4.74
N ALA A 179 13.17 19.70 4.49
CA ALA A 179 14.23 19.32 5.42
C ALA A 179 14.21 20.13 6.75
N ASN A 180 13.63 21.32 6.75
CA ASN A 180 13.38 22.12 7.96
C ASN A 180 12.10 21.68 8.72
N GLY A 181 11.41 20.65 8.26
CA GLY A 181 10.16 20.14 8.81
C GLY A 181 8.92 20.97 8.47
N SER A 182 8.99 21.90 7.50
CA SER A 182 7.79 22.59 7.00
C SER A 182 7.06 21.75 5.95
N VAL A 183 5.76 21.96 5.77
CA VAL A 183 4.95 21.25 4.76
C VAL A 183 4.42 22.21 3.69
N VAL A 184 4.44 21.77 2.44
CA VAL A 184 3.84 22.46 1.28
C VAL A 184 2.79 21.53 0.68
N THR A 185 1.59 22.03 0.43
CA THR A 185 0.45 21.27 -0.11
C THR A 185 -0.03 21.86 -1.44
N TRP A 186 -0.54 21.02 -2.33
CA TRP A 186 -1.16 21.42 -3.60
C TRP A 186 -2.08 20.32 -4.15
N GLY A 187 -2.85 20.63 -5.19
CA GLY A 187 -3.85 19.73 -5.79
C GLY A 187 -5.27 20.12 -5.42
N ASN A 188 -6.20 19.16 -5.40
CA ASN A 188 -7.60 19.43 -5.07
C ASN A 188 -7.73 19.96 -3.64
N ALA A 189 -8.31 21.16 -3.50
CA ALA A 189 -8.48 21.82 -2.21
C ALA A 189 -9.31 21.01 -1.21
N GLN A 190 -10.34 20.30 -1.67
CA GLN A 190 -11.21 19.51 -0.78
C GLN A 190 -10.52 18.23 -0.29
N ASP A 191 -9.53 17.74 -1.02
CA ASP A 191 -8.87 16.46 -0.76
C ASP A 191 -7.49 16.67 -0.09
N GLY A 192 -7.30 17.82 0.55
CA GLY A 192 -6.09 18.16 1.31
C GLY A 192 -5.08 19.07 0.59
N GLY A 193 -5.38 19.54 -0.63
CA GLY A 193 -4.55 20.49 -1.37
C GLY A 193 -4.55 21.90 -0.77
N ASP A 194 -5.55 22.25 0.06
CA ASP A 194 -5.58 23.48 0.85
C ASP A 194 -5.35 23.16 2.34
N SER A 195 -4.19 23.57 2.86
CA SER A 195 -3.85 23.46 4.29
C SER A 195 -3.82 24.82 5.00
N SER A 196 -4.45 25.86 4.43
CA SER A 196 -4.40 27.23 4.97
C SER A 196 -4.91 27.33 6.41
N ALA A 197 -5.94 26.55 6.75
CA ALA A 197 -6.53 26.52 8.10
C ALA A 197 -5.53 26.04 9.17
N VAL A 198 -4.54 25.22 8.80
CA VAL A 198 -3.53 24.66 9.71
C VAL A 198 -2.11 25.12 9.39
N ALA A 199 -1.93 26.05 8.45
CA ALA A 199 -0.62 26.52 8.00
C ALA A 199 0.33 26.96 9.13
N PRO A 200 -0.12 27.66 10.20
CA PRO A 200 0.75 28.01 11.32
C PRO A 200 1.36 26.80 12.06
N LEU A 201 0.73 25.63 11.97
CA LEU A 201 1.18 24.40 12.61
C LEU A 201 2.14 23.58 11.71
N LEU A 202 2.24 23.94 10.44
CA LEU A 202 2.99 23.23 9.40
C LEU A 202 4.29 23.95 8.99
N THR A 203 4.71 24.96 9.75
CA THR A 203 5.91 25.77 9.45
C THR A 203 7.22 25.08 9.80
N GLU A 204 7.21 24.13 10.73
CA GLU A 204 8.39 23.37 11.17
C GLU A 204 8.00 22.12 11.96
N GLY A 205 9.00 21.23 12.13
CA GLY A 205 8.93 20.11 13.04
C GLY A 205 8.08 18.93 12.56
N VAL A 206 7.55 18.93 11.34
CA VAL A 206 6.91 17.73 10.76
C VAL A 206 7.97 16.72 10.35
N VAL A 207 7.76 15.45 10.69
CA VAL A 207 8.70 14.34 10.41
C VAL A 207 8.07 13.22 9.57
N GLN A 208 6.75 13.11 9.56
CA GLN A 208 6.03 12.12 8.78
C GLN A 208 4.70 12.70 8.30
N VAL A 209 4.28 12.29 7.11
CA VAL A 209 2.96 12.56 6.54
C VAL A 209 2.32 11.24 6.10
N SER A 210 1.03 11.10 6.38
CA SER A 210 0.15 10.00 5.96
C SER A 210 -1.06 10.60 5.25
N GLY A 211 -1.45 10.03 4.12
CA GLY A 211 -2.66 10.39 3.37
C GLY A 211 -3.66 9.24 3.39
N ALA A 212 -4.92 9.55 3.68
CA ALA A 212 -6.08 8.74 3.33
C ALA A 212 -6.62 9.24 1.96
N ASP A 213 -7.82 8.84 1.52
CA ASP A 213 -8.31 9.19 0.18
C ASP A 213 -8.44 10.71 -0.03
N ASN A 214 -8.94 11.45 0.97
CA ASN A 214 -9.24 12.89 0.85
C ASN A 214 -8.71 13.73 2.03
N ALA A 215 -7.86 13.15 2.88
CA ALA A 215 -7.35 13.81 4.08
C ALA A 215 -5.89 13.45 4.38
N PHE A 216 -5.20 14.38 5.05
CA PHE A 216 -3.84 14.17 5.52
C PHE A 216 -3.76 14.22 7.04
N ALA A 217 -2.81 13.47 7.58
CA ALA A 217 -2.34 13.57 8.94
C ALA A 217 -0.81 13.65 8.95
N VAL A 218 -0.24 14.56 9.75
CA VAL A 218 1.20 14.66 9.96
C VAL A 218 1.57 14.40 11.40
N ILE A 219 2.73 13.75 11.60
CA ILE A 219 3.35 13.60 12.91
C ILE A 219 4.47 14.63 13.01
N LYS A 220 4.47 15.40 14.11
CA LYS A 220 5.55 16.32 14.46
C LYS A 220 6.60 15.64 15.32
N ALA A 221 7.81 16.20 15.39
CA ALA A 221 8.95 15.65 16.12
C ALA A 221 8.70 15.49 17.64
N ASN A 222 7.77 16.26 18.21
CA ASN A 222 7.30 16.12 19.60
C ASN A 222 6.23 15.03 19.77
N GLY A 223 5.87 14.32 18.70
CA GLY A 223 4.82 13.31 18.67
C GLY A 223 3.39 13.86 18.63
N SER A 224 3.18 15.15 18.34
CA SER A 224 1.84 15.71 18.13
C SER A 224 1.34 15.45 16.71
N VAL A 225 0.03 15.33 16.51
CA VAL A 225 -0.58 15.15 15.18
C VAL A 225 -1.37 16.38 14.74
N VAL A 226 -1.26 16.74 13.46
CA VAL A 226 -2.06 17.78 12.79
C VAL A 226 -2.75 17.16 11.59
N THR A 227 -4.03 17.47 11.39
CA THR A 227 -4.88 16.92 10.32
C THR A 227 -5.51 18.05 9.50
N TRP A 228 -5.79 17.76 8.21
CA TRP A 228 -6.54 18.64 7.31
C TRP A 228 -7.09 17.85 6.12
N GLY A 229 -7.98 18.46 5.34
CA GLY A 229 -8.69 17.84 4.20
C GLY A 229 -10.19 17.66 4.48
N ASP A 230 -10.85 16.73 3.80
CA ASP A 230 -12.27 16.45 4.02
C ASP A 230 -12.48 15.87 5.43
N ALA A 231 -13.32 16.54 6.22
CA ALA A 231 -13.63 16.14 7.59
C ALA A 231 -14.22 14.73 7.68
N ARG A 232 -14.99 14.29 6.66
CA ARG A 232 -15.57 12.94 6.61
C ARG A 232 -14.53 11.85 6.41
N TYR A 233 -13.35 12.20 5.93
CA TYR A 233 -12.23 11.30 5.69
C TYR A 233 -11.16 11.40 6.77
N GLY A 234 -11.44 12.10 7.89
CA GLY A 234 -10.49 12.29 8.98
C GLY A 234 -9.64 13.56 8.90
N GLY A 235 -10.01 14.51 8.02
CA GLY A 235 -9.42 15.85 7.97
C GLY A 235 -9.72 16.72 9.21
N ASP A 236 -10.67 16.31 10.06
CA ASP A 236 -10.95 16.92 11.37
C ASP A 236 -10.70 15.90 12.50
N SER A 237 -9.69 16.15 13.33
CA SER A 237 -9.38 15.37 14.53
C SER A 237 -9.67 16.12 15.84
N SER A 238 -10.50 17.17 15.81
CA SER A 238 -10.77 18.04 16.96
C SER A 238 -11.35 17.28 18.17
N ALA A 239 -12.20 16.27 17.92
CA ALA A 239 -12.81 15.44 18.96
C ALA A 239 -11.77 14.65 19.78
N VAL A 240 -10.61 14.33 19.20
CA VAL A 240 -9.53 13.56 19.84
C VAL A 240 -8.25 14.36 20.02
N ALA A 241 -8.26 15.67 19.74
CA ALA A 241 -7.09 16.53 19.79
C ALA A 241 -6.29 16.44 21.12
N PRO A 242 -6.91 16.36 22.32
CA PRO A 242 -6.17 16.19 23.57
C PRO A 242 -5.32 14.92 23.63
N LEU A 243 -5.72 13.85 22.92
CA LEU A 243 -5.01 12.57 22.89
C LEU A 243 -3.86 12.58 21.87
N LEU A 244 -3.87 13.54 20.94
CA LEU A 244 -2.93 13.69 19.83
C LEU A 244 -1.88 14.79 20.06
N MET A 245 -1.79 15.35 21.28
CA MET A 245 -0.85 16.44 21.57
C MET A 245 0.61 15.99 21.71
N GLU A 246 0.86 14.71 22.00
CA GLU A 246 2.20 14.15 22.15
C GLU A 246 2.19 12.62 22.10
N GLY A 247 3.38 12.05 21.90
CA GLY A 247 3.65 10.62 22.06
C GLY A 247 3.16 9.73 20.93
N VAL A 248 2.62 10.28 19.83
CA VAL A 248 2.33 9.52 18.61
C VAL A 248 3.63 9.21 17.88
N VAL A 249 3.81 7.96 17.46
CA VAL A 249 5.01 7.48 16.76
C VAL A 249 4.72 6.96 15.35
N GLN A 250 3.46 6.60 15.08
CA GLN A 250 3.03 6.13 13.77
C GLN A 250 1.54 6.44 13.57
N VAL A 251 1.15 6.68 12.32
CA VAL A 251 -0.26 6.79 11.90
C VAL A 251 -0.49 5.79 10.78
N SER A 252 -1.50 4.94 10.95
CA SER A 252 -2.00 4.01 9.94
C SER A 252 -3.33 4.52 9.39
N VAL A 253 -3.65 4.14 8.16
CA VAL A 253 -4.78 4.67 7.39
C VAL A 253 -5.67 3.54 6.88
N ALA A 254 -6.97 3.80 6.90
CA ALA A 254 -7.98 3.22 6.01
C ALA A 254 -8.46 4.36 5.09
N ASP A 255 -9.30 4.07 4.10
CA ASP A 255 -9.72 5.06 3.08
C ASP A 255 -10.28 6.36 3.70
N LYS A 256 -11.03 6.25 4.80
CA LYS A 256 -11.74 7.37 5.43
C LYS A 256 -11.44 7.58 6.92
N ALA A 257 -10.46 6.85 7.46
CA ALA A 257 -10.16 6.84 8.87
C ALA A 257 -8.68 6.67 9.16
N PHE A 258 -8.28 7.10 10.36
CA PHE A 258 -6.91 7.05 10.83
C PHE A 258 -6.81 6.38 12.20
N ALA A 259 -5.70 5.71 12.43
CA ALA A 259 -5.33 5.13 13.71
C ALA A 259 -3.88 5.53 14.08
N ALA A 260 -3.73 6.35 15.11
CA ALA A 260 -2.43 6.73 15.67
C ALA A 260 -1.97 5.72 16.72
N ILE A 261 -0.75 5.23 16.56
CA ILE A 261 -0.04 4.42 17.55
C ILE A 261 0.81 5.34 18.42
N LYS A 262 0.60 5.31 19.73
CA LYS A 262 1.42 6.03 20.70
C LYS A 262 2.62 5.19 21.15
N ALA A 263 3.65 5.83 21.70
CA ALA A 263 4.88 5.18 22.14
C ALA A 263 4.69 4.10 23.22
N ASN A 264 3.61 4.18 24.02
CA ASN A 264 3.21 3.15 24.98
C ASN A 264 2.39 2.00 24.35
N GLY A 265 2.16 2.04 23.03
CA GLY A 265 1.34 1.08 22.30
C GLY A 265 -0.17 1.28 22.45
N SER A 266 -0.63 2.44 22.96
CA SER A 266 -2.07 2.78 22.94
C SER A 266 -2.50 3.33 21.57
N ILE A 267 -3.75 3.12 21.18
CA ILE A 267 -4.31 3.61 19.90
C ILE A 267 -5.29 4.76 20.11
N VAL A 268 -5.23 5.75 19.21
CA VAL A 268 -6.24 6.81 19.07
C VAL A 268 -6.77 6.79 17.65
N THR A 269 -8.09 6.72 17.46
CA THR A 269 -8.73 6.69 16.14
C THR A 269 -9.55 7.95 15.88
N TRP A 270 -9.68 8.33 14.61
CA TRP A 270 -10.58 9.39 14.15
C TRP A 270 -10.91 9.22 12.66
N GLY A 271 -11.89 9.99 12.16
CA GLY A 271 -12.41 9.88 10.80
C GLY A 271 -13.82 9.30 10.77
N ASP A 272 -14.21 8.71 9.65
CA ASP A 272 -15.52 8.07 9.50
C ASP A 272 -15.65 6.89 10.48
N ALA A 273 -16.72 6.89 11.29
CA ALA A 273 -16.94 5.89 12.32
C ALA A 273 -17.13 4.48 11.73
N ASP A 274 -17.81 4.38 10.59
CA ASP A 274 -18.09 3.09 9.94
C ASP A 274 -16.79 2.50 9.35
N TYR A 275 -15.78 3.34 9.05
CA TYR A 275 -14.50 2.94 8.48
C TYR A 275 -13.40 2.73 9.55
N GLY A 276 -13.79 2.67 10.84
CA GLY A 276 -12.87 2.45 11.96
C GLY A 276 -12.35 3.73 12.62
N GLY A 277 -12.95 4.89 12.32
CA GLY A 277 -12.72 6.13 13.06
C GLY A 277 -13.19 6.06 14.53
N ASP A 278 -14.13 5.17 14.84
CA ASP A 278 -14.55 4.84 16.20
C ASP A 278 -14.04 3.45 16.62
N SER A 279 -13.21 3.42 17.67
CA SER A 279 -12.67 2.19 18.28
C SER A 279 -13.20 1.94 19.70
N SER A 280 -14.25 2.66 20.12
CA SER A 280 -14.79 2.62 21.48
C SER A 280 -15.19 1.21 21.94
N ALA A 281 -15.71 0.39 21.03
CA ALA A 281 -16.10 -1.00 21.30
C ALA A 281 -14.93 -1.90 21.72
N VAL A 282 -13.71 -1.58 21.29
CA VAL A 282 -12.49 -2.35 21.58
C VAL A 282 -11.45 -1.55 22.39
N ALA A 283 -11.80 -0.35 22.86
CA ALA A 283 -10.90 0.53 23.60
C ALA A 283 -10.13 -0.14 24.76
N PRO A 284 -10.72 -1.06 25.57
CA PRO A 284 -9.98 -1.75 26.62
C PRO A 284 -8.80 -2.61 26.13
N LEU A 285 -8.82 -3.02 24.85
CA LEU A 285 -7.77 -3.82 24.22
C LEU A 285 -6.70 -2.97 23.54
N LEU A 286 -6.95 -1.66 23.40
CA LEU A 286 -6.12 -0.70 22.69
C LEU A 286 -5.43 0.31 23.63
N THR A 287 -5.43 0.06 24.93
CA THR A 287 -4.81 0.95 25.93
C THR A 287 -3.29 0.85 25.99
N GLU A 288 -2.72 -0.30 25.59
CA GLU A 288 -1.28 -0.53 25.55
C GLU A 288 -0.92 -1.79 24.74
N GLY A 289 0.36 -1.89 24.37
CA GLY A 289 0.96 -3.11 23.82
C GLY A 289 0.61 -3.39 22.36
N VAL A 290 -0.04 -2.47 21.63
CA VAL A 290 -0.11 -2.55 20.17
C VAL A 290 1.25 -2.19 19.58
N VAL A 291 1.72 -2.99 18.63
CA VAL A 291 3.01 -2.78 17.96
C VAL A 291 2.87 -2.39 16.50
N GLN A 292 1.79 -2.82 15.84
CA GLN A 292 1.51 -2.52 14.44
C GLN A 292 -0.01 -2.46 14.21
N VAL A 293 -0.43 -1.59 13.29
CA VAL A 293 -1.82 -1.47 12.83
C VAL A 293 -1.82 -1.54 11.31
N PHE A 294 -2.76 -2.28 10.77
CA PHE A 294 -2.98 -2.48 9.34
C PHE A 294 -4.40 -2.02 9.04
N GLY A 295 -4.56 -1.17 8.02
CA GLY A 295 -5.87 -0.79 7.49
C GLY A 295 -6.11 -1.46 6.15
N ASN A 296 -7.39 -1.71 5.84
CA ASN A 296 -7.87 -1.89 4.47
C ASN A 296 -8.84 -0.76 4.12
N ALA A 297 -9.73 -0.95 3.16
CA ALA A 297 -10.64 0.11 2.72
C ALA A 297 -11.57 0.60 3.85
N GLY A 298 -12.01 -0.28 4.77
CA GLY A 298 -13.06 0.05 5.75
C GLY A 298 -12.82 -0.42 7.19
N ALA A 299 -11.71 -1.08 7.48
CA ALA A 299 -11.44 -1.66 8.79
C ALA A 299 -9.95 -1.65 9.14
N PHE A 300 -9.67 -1.93 10.41
CA PHE A 300 -8.33 -2.06 10.95
C PHE A 300 -8.12 -3.38 11.68
N ALA A 301 -6.89 -3.88 11.62
CA ALA A 301 -6.38 -4.98 12.41
C ALA A 301 -5.06 -4.58 13.10
N ALA A 302 -5.00 -4.70 14.43
CA ALA A 302 -3.82 -4.39 15.23
C ALA A 302 -3.14 -5.66 15.74
N ILE A 303 -1.82 -5.75 15.55
CA ILE A 303 -0.97 -6.76 16.19
C ILE A 303 -0.53 -6.22 17.55
N ARG A 304 -0.79 -6.99 18.62
CA ARG A 304 -0.27 -6.72 19.96
C ARG A 304 1.07 -7.42 20.19
N ALA A 305 1.84 -6.97 21.18
CA ALA A 305 3.17 -7.47 21.50
C ALA A 305 3.21 -8.97 21.87
N ASN A 306 2.08 -9.53 22.32
CA ASN A 306 1.91 -10.97 22.56
C ASN A 306 1.53 -11.76 21.29
N GLY A 307 1.45 -11.11 20.13
CA GLY A 307 1.03 -11.69 18.86
C GLY A 307 -0.47 -11.92 18.73
N SER A 308 -1.30 -11.35 19.60
CA SER A 308 -2.77 -11.35 19.44
C SER A 308 -3.25 -10.26 18.48
N ILE A 309 -4.44 -10.43 17.90
CA ILE A 309 -5.08 -9.45 17.02
C ILE A 309 -6.28 -8.79 17.70
N VAL A 310 -6.44 -7.49 17.46
CA VAL A 310 -7.66 -6.72 17.75
C VAL A 310 -8.13 -6.08 16.45
N THR A 311 -9.42 -6.22 16.12
CA THR A 311 -10.02 -5.62 14.92
C THR A 311 -11.11 -4.62 15.29
N TRP A 312 -11.33 -3.63 14.42
CA TRP A 312 -12.44 -2.68 14.51
C TRP A 312 -12.70 -2.04 13.13
N GLY A 313 -13.83 -1.33 13.00
CA GLY A 313 -14.34 -0.78 11.74
C GLY A 313 -15.50 -1.61 11.19
N ASP A 314 -15.75 -1.50 9.89
CA ASP A 314 -16.88 -2.19 9.24
C ASP A 314 -16.70 -3.72 9.32
N ALA A 315 -17.72 -4.41 9.81
CA ALA A 315 -17.70 -5.86 9.96
C ALA A 315 -17.56 -6.59 8.60
N ASP A 316 -18.18 -6.07 7.55
CA ASP A 316 -18.10 -6.63 6.19
C ASP A 316 -16.70 -6.43 5.59
N PHE A 317 -15.89 -5.53 6.15
CA PHE A 317 -14.50 -5.28 5.77
C PHE A 317 -13.49 -5.98 6.71
N GLY A 318 -13.96 -6.82 7.64
CA GLY A 318 -13.10 -7.53 8.58
C GLY A 318 -12.84 -6.80 9.89
N GLY A 319 -13.64 -5.77 10.21
CA GLY A 319 -13.68 -5.14 11.54
C GLY A 319 -14.15 -6.09 12.65
N ASP A 320 -14.86 -7.17 12.30
CA ASP A 320 -15.24 -8.26 13.22
C ASP A 320 -14.45 -9.55 12.91
N SER A 321 -13.55 -9.94 13.82
CA SER A 321 -12.81 -11.21 13.75
C SER A 321 -13.32 -12.26 14.75
N SER A 322 -14.52 -12.10 15.32
CA SER A 322 -15.04 -12.97 16.39
C SER A 322 -15.12 -14.44 16.00
N ALA A 323 -15.46 -14.73 14.74
CA ALA A 323 -15.53 -16.10 14.20
C ALA A 323 -14.18 -16.84 14.23
N VAL A 324 -13.06 -16.12 14.19
CA VAL A 324 -11.70 -16.68 14.20
C VAL A 324 -10.88 -16.27 15.43
N ALA A 325 -11.50 -15.60 16.40
CA ALA A 325 -10.83 -15.11 17.61
C ALA A 325 -9.99 -16.17 18.34
N PRO A 326 -10.42 -17.45 18.47
CA PRO A 326 -9.59 -18.50 19.10
C PRO A 326 -8.26 -18.76 18.39
N LEU A 327 -8.14 -18.43 17.10
CA LEU A 327 -6.94 -18.62 16.29
C LEU A 327 -6.00 -17.40 16.33
N LEU A 328 -6.50 -16.25 16.79
CA LEU A 328 -5.82 -14.94 16.79
C LEU A 328 -5.39 -14.49 18.20
N THR A 329 -5.33 -15.41 19.16
CA THR A 329 -4.97 -15.10 20.56
C THR A 329 -3.47 -14.91 20.79
N GLU A 330 -2.61 -15.43 19.90
CA GLU A 330 -1.17 -15.30 19.97
C GLU A 330 -0.48 -15.72 18.67
N GLY A 331 0.79 -15.35 18.55
CA GLY A 331 1.70 -15.86 17.54
C GLY A 331 1.50 -15.29 16.13
N VAL A 332 0.63 -14.28 15.92
CA VAL A 332 0.57 -13.56 14.64
C VAL A 332 1.81 -12.67 14.50
N VAL A 333 2.43 -12.71 13.32
CA VAL A 333 3.65 -11.95 13.01
C VAL A 333 3.50 -11.01 11.82
N GLN A 334 2.48 -11.24 10.97
CA GLN A 334 2.20 -10.41 9.81
C GLN A 334 0.69 -10.43 9.53
N VAL A 335 0.18 -9.31 9.05
CA VAL A 335 -1.18 -9.16 8.50
C VAL A 335 -1.08 -8.51 7.12
N CYS A 336 -1.94 -8.93 6.21
CA CYS A 336 -2.17 -8.32 4.90
C CYS A 336 -3.66 -8.15 4.68
N GLY A 337 -4.07 -7.05 4.05
CA GLY A 337 -5.45 -6.82 3.63
C GLY A 337 -5.64 -7.02 2.13
N THR A 338 -6.85 -7.41 1.73
CA THR A 338 -7.49 -6.99 0.48
C THR A 338 -8.32 -5.73 0.78
N ASP A 339 -9.19 -5.26 -0.11
CA ASP A 339 -10.04 -4.09 0.19
C ASP A 339 -10.96 -4.35 1.40
N THR A 340 -11.46 -5.57 1.55
CA THR A 340 -12.54 -5.90 2.51
C THR A 340 -12.26 -7.16 3.35
N ALA A 341 -11.06 -7.75 3.26
CA ALA A 341 -10.68 -8.91 4.06
C ALA A 341 -9.24 -8.82 4.55
N PHE A 342 -8.89 -9.69 5.51
CA PHE A 342 -7.56 -9.80 6.07
C PHE A 342 -7.06 -11.25 6.08
N ALA A 343 -5.75 -11.39 5.94
CA ALA A 343 -5.01 -12.63 6.15
C ALA A 343 -3.84 -12.41 7.11
N ALA A 344 -3.73 -13.24 8.14
CA ALA A 344 -2.66 -13.21 9.13
C ALA A 344 -1.75 -14.43 9.01
N ILE A 345 -0.44 -14.21 8.99
CA ILE A 345 0.57 -15.26 9.12
C ILE A 345 0.97 -15.39 10.59
N LYS A 346 0.94 -16.62 11.09
CA LYS A 346 1.43 -16.97 12.42
C LYS A 346 2.90 -17.40 12.39
N ALA A 347 3.58 -17.37 13.53
CA ALA A 347 5.02 -17.69 13.67
C ALA A 347 5.38 -19.14 13.29
N ASN A 348 4.41 -20.05 13.35
CA ASN A 348 4.53 -21.43 12.82
C ASN A 348 4.36 -21.50 11.28
N GLY A 349 4.09 -20.36 10.64
CA GLY A 349 3.82 -20.23 9.22
C GLY A 349 2.41 -20.64 8.81
N SER A 350 1.44 -20.81 9.71
CA SER A 350 0.03 -21.04 9.34
C SER A 350 -0.68 -19.73 9.00
N VAL A 351 -1.72 -19.77 8.15
CA VAL A 351 -2.51 -18.59 7.76
C VAL A 351 -3.92 -18.65 8.36
N VAL A 352 -4.41 -17.51 8.85
CA VAL A 352 -5.80 -17.32 9.33
C VAL A 352 -6.42 -16.16 8.55
N THR A 353 -7.65 -16.30 8.09
CA THR A 353 -8.35 -15.28 7.27
C THR A 353 -9.68 -14.88 7.90
N TRP A 354 -10.11 -13.64 7.67
CA TRP A 354 -11.44 -13.13 8.08
C TRP A 354 -11.83 -11.90 7.24
N GLY A 355 -13.08 -11.43 7.40
CA GLY A 355 -13.67 -10.35 6.59
C GLY A 355 -14.59 -10.88 5.49
N ASN A 356 -14.79 -10.10 4.42
CA ASN A 356 -15.70 -10.47 3.34
C ASN A 356 -15.33 -11.84 2.74
N ALA A 357 -16.28 -12.76 2.71
CA ALA A 357 -16.04 -14.11 2.22
C ALA A 357 -15.64 -14.17 0.73
N GLN A 358 -16.19 -13.29 -0.11
CA GLN A 358 -15.90 -13.25 -1.55
C GLN A 358 -14.51 -12.65 -1.83
N ASP A 359 -14.05 -11.74 -0.99
CA ASP A 359 -12.78 -11.03 -1.17
C ASP A 359 -11.62 -11.69 -0.40
N GLY A 360 -11.75 -12.97 -0.06
CA GLY A 360 -10.68 -13.79 0.54
C GLY A 360 -10.78 -14.00 2.05
N GLY A 361 -11.84 -13.51 2.71
CA GLY A 361 -12.10 -13.78 4.13
C GLY A 361 -12.41 -15.25 4.42
N ASP A 362 -13.03 -15.97 3.47
CA ASP A 362 -13.24 -17.42 3.54
C ASP A 362 -12.14 -18.18 2.77
N SER A 363 -11.29 -18.87 3.51
CA SER A 363 -10.23 -19.74 2.96
C SER A 363 -10.52 -21.23 3.16
N SER A 364 -11.75 -21.62 3.49
CA SER A 364 -12.12 -23.01 3.82
C SER A 364 -11.77 -24.02 2.71
N ALA A 365 -11.89 -23.61 1.45
CA ALA A 365 -11.54 -24.44 0.28
C ALA A 365 -10.05 -24.80 0.23
N VAL A 366 -9.16 -23.98 0.80
CA VAL A 366 -7.71 -24.17 0.82
C VAL A 366 -7.13 -24.35 2.22
N ALA A 367 -7.97 -24.40 3.26
CA ALA A 367 -7.55 -24.52 4.66
C ALA A 367 -6.56 -25.69 4.92
N PRO A 368 -6.69 -26.88 4.30
CA PRO A 368 -5.70 -27.95 4.46
C PRO A 368 -4.29 -27.61 3.96
N LEU A 369 -4.16 -26.59 3.09
CA LEU A 369 -2.89 -26.14 2.53
C LEU A 369 -2.25 -25.01 3.34
N LEU A 370 -3.04 -24.32 4.18
CA LEU A 370 -2.69 -23.12 4.95
C LEU A 370 -2.11 -23.41 6.35
N THR A 371 -1.66 -24.64 6.60
CA THR A 371 -1.35 -25.12 7.95
C THR A 371 0.05 -24.75 8.46
N GLU A 372 1.03 -24.54 7.58
CA GLU A 372 2.41 -24.19 7.96
C GLU A 372 3.26 -23.76 6.75
N GLY A 373 4.42 -23.17 7.05
CA GLY A 373 5.50 -22.94 6.11
C GLY A 373 5.37 -21.70 5.23
N PHE A 374 4.38 -20.83 5.49
CA PHE A 374 4.22 -19.54 4.81
C PHE A 374 5.09 -18.45 5.44
N ASP A 375 5.79 -17.70 4.58
CA ASP A 375 6.64 -16.59 4.98
C ASP A 375 6.08 -15.24 4.51
N GLN A 376 5.21 -15.24 3.49
CA GLN A 376 4.66 -14.03 2.88
C GLN A 376 3.22 -14.25 2.41
N VAL A 377 2.42 -13.20 2.49
CA VAL A 377 1.08 -13.11 1.91
C VAL A 377 0.94 -11.75 1.24
N CYS A 378 0.35 -11.74 0.05
CA CYS A 378 0.06 -10.55 -0.75
C CYS A 378 -1.42 -10.55 -1.12
N GLY A 379 -2.03 -9.37 -1.15
CA GLY A 379 -3.41 -9.16 -1.59
C GLY A 379 -3.47 -8.47 -2.96
N THR A 380 -4.56 -8.72 -3.66
CA THR A 380 -5.16 -7.80 -4.63
C THR A 380 -6.38 -7.11 -3.99
N ASP A 381 -7.26 -6.47 -4.76
CA ASP A 381 -8.49 -5.85 -4.21
C ASP A 381 -9.43 -6.92 -3.59
N SER A 382 -9.42 -8.16 -4.11
CA SER A 382 -10.38 -9.22 -3.69
C SER A 382 -9.78 -10.64 -3.58
N ALA A 383 -8.45 -10.81 -3.66
CA ALA A 383 -7.83 -12.12 -3.56
C ALA A 383 -6.48 -12.10 -2.84
N PHE A 384 -6.06 -13.26 -2.36
CA PHE A 384 -4.76 -13.44 -1.72
C PHE A 384 -3.91 -14.48 -2.44
N ALA A 385 -2.60 -14.27 -2.38
CA ALA A 385 -1.58 -15.24 -2.73
C ALA A 385 -0.55 -15.33 -1.60
N ALA A 386 -0.35 -16.52 -1.05
CA ALA A 386 0.63 -16.77 0.00
C ALA A 386 1.77 -17.68 -0.48
N ILE A 387 3.00 -17.32 -0.13
CA ILE A 387 4.23 -17.97 -0.58
C ILE A 387 4.82 -18.77 0.59
N LYS A 388 5.10 -20.05 0.35
CA LYS A 388 5.83 -20.90 1.29
C LYS A 388 7.33 -20.73 1.16
N ALA A 389 8.07 -21.10 2.21
CA ALA A 389 9.54 -21.07 2.24
C ALA A 389 10.22 -21.89 1.12
N ASN A 390 9.53 -22.90 0.57
CA ASN A 390 10.00 -23.70 -0.57
C ASN A 390 9.67 -23.06 -1.94
N GLY A 391 9.03 -21.89 -1.94
CA GLY A 391 8.58 -21.17 -3.13
C GLY A 391 7.31 -21.72 -3.78
N SER A 392 6.53 -22.55 -3.09
CA SER A 392 5.18 -22.92 -3.55
C SER A 392 4.16 -21.83 -3.20
N VAL A 393 3.17 -21.58 -4.05
CA VAL A 393 2.13 -20.55 -3.83
C VAL A 393 0.76 -21.19 -3.64
N VAL A 394 -0.02 -20.65 -2.70
CA VAL A 394 -1.44 -20.97 -2.51
C VAL A 394 -2.26 -19.71 -2.69
N THR A 395 -3.35 -19.78 -3.44
CA THR A 395 -4.24 -18.64 -3.73
C THR A 395 -5.67 -18.91 -3.28
N TRP A 396 -6.40 -17.86 -2.91
CA TRP A 396 -7.84 -17.91 -2.57
C TRP A 396 -8.47 -16.51 -2.70
N GLY A 397 -9.80 -16.43 -2.62
CA GLY A 397 -10.59 -15.20 -2.85
C GLY A 397 -11.32 -15.22 -4.20
N ASP A 398 -11.74 -14.04 -4.70
CA ASP A 398 -12.47 -13.94 -5.98
C ASP A 398 -11.58 -14.42 -7.13
N ALA A 399 -12.07 -15.40 -7.89
CA ALA A 399 -11.36 -15.99 -9.01
C ALA A 399 -10.96 -14.96 -10.08
N ARG A 400 -11.81 -13.93 -10.31
CA ARG A 400 -11.55 -12.85 -11.26
C ARG A 400 -10.44 -11.92 -10.80
N TYR A 401 -10.11 -11.91 -9.51
CA TYR A 401 -9.11 -11.04 -8.90
C TYR A 401 -7.80 -11.77 -8.55
N GLY A 402 -7.64 -13.02 -9.01
CA GLY A 402 -6.43 -13.82 -8.78
C GLY A 402 -6.58 -14.95 -7.74
N GLY A 403 -7.79 -15.17 -7.21
CA GLY A 403 -8.06 -16.24 -6.25
C GLY A 403 -7.92 -17.65 -6.84
N ASP A 404 -8.15 -17.80 -8.15
CA ASP A 404 -7.96 -19.06 -8.88
C ASP A 404 -6.65 -19.04 -9.69
N SER A 405 -5.72 -19.93 -9.33
CA SER A 405 -4.44 -20.15 -10.01
C SER A 405 -4.34 -21.53 -10.67
N ALA A 406 -5.45 -22.28 -10.80
CA ALA A 406 -5.45 -23.66 -11.28
C ALA A 406 -4.81 -23.81 -12.67
N ALA A 407 -4.99 -22.83 -13.56
CA ALA A 407 -4.41 -22.83 -14.91
C ALA A 407 -2.86 -22.79 -14.91
N VAL A 408 -2.25 -22.24 -13.85
CA VAL A 408 -0.80 -22.09 -13.72
C VAL A 408 -0.23 -22.87 -12.53
N ALA A 409 -1.04 -23.69 -11.85
CA ALA A 409 -0.64 -24.43 -10.65
C ALA A 409 0.67 -25.23 -10.81
N PRO A 410 0.95 -25.94 -11.93
CA PRO A 410 2.24 -26.63 -12.11
C PRO A 410 3.46 -25.71 -12.06
N LEU A 411 3.31 -24.44 -12.42
CA LEU A 411 4.38 -23.45 -12.40
C LEU A 411 4.58 -22.82 -11.03
N LEU A 412 3.60 -22.95 -10.13
CA LEU A 412 3.57 -22.38 -8.78
C LEU A 412 3.90 -23.40 -7.67
N MET A 413 4.29 -24.63 -8.01
CA MET A 413 4.60 -25.67 -7.03
C MET A 413 5.92 -25.45 -6.28
N GLU A 414 6.87 -24.72 -6.87
CA GLU A 414 8.16 -24.40 -6.27
C GLU A 414 8.88 -23.26 -6.99
N GLY A 415 9.88 -22.70 -6.31
CA GLY A 415 10.85 -21.78 -6.90
C GLY A 415 10.33 -20.36 -7.14
N VAL A 416 9.11 -20.02 -6.71
CA VAL A 416 8.66 -18.62 -6.62
C VAL A 416 9.43 -17.94 -5.48
N VAL A 417 9.96 -16.76 -5.76
CA VAL A 417 10.71 -15.95 -4.78
C VAL A 417 9.97 -14.68 -4.38
N GLN A 418 9.04 -14.22 -5.21
CA GLN A 418 8.25 -13.01 -4.97
C GLN A 418 6.93 -13.11 -5.73
N VAL A 419 5.86 -12.55 -5.15
CA VAL A 419 4.58 -12.29 -5.82
C VAL A 419 4.27 -10.80 -5.67
N CYS A 420 3.73 -10.19 -6.71
CA CYS A 420 3.18 -8.84 -6.68
C CYS A 420 1.79 -8.83 -7.32
N GLY A 421 0.91 -7.95 -6.84
CA GLY A 421 -0.45 -7.80 -7.34
C GLY A 421 -0.67 -6.48 -8.11
N THR A 422 -1.63 -6.51 -9.02
CA THR A 422 -2.52 -5.37 -9.33
C THR A 422 -3.81 -5.59 -8.51
N ALA A 423 -4.92 -4.92 -8.83
CA ALA A 423 -6.22 -5.21 -8.22
C ALA A 423 -6.76 -6.55 -8.64
N GLY A 424 -6.54 -6.93 -9.90
CA GLY A 424 -7.25 -8.07 -10.48
C GLY A 424 -6.35 -9.25 -10.75
N ALA A 425 -5.04 -9.10 -10.60
CA ALA A 425 -4.08 -10.10 -11.06
C ALA A 425 -2.83 -10.14 -10.21
N PHE A 426 -2.11 -11.26 -10.32
CA PHE A 426 -0.82 -11.47 -9.72
C PHE A 426 0.24 -11.78 -10.77
N ALA A 427 1.48 -11.41 -10.47
CA ALA A 427 2.67 -11.85 -11.17
C ALA A 427 3.69 -12.40 -10.15
N ALA A 428 4.17 -13.62 -10.40
CA ALA A 428 5.17 -14.29 -9.58
C ALA A 428 6.52 -14.33 -10.31
N ILE A 429 7.58 -13.92 -9.63
CA ILE A 429 8.97 -14.06 -10.10
C ILE A 429 9.53 -15.37 -9.54
N LYS A 430 10.11 -16.20 -10.41
CA LYS A 430 10.81 -17.42 -10.03
C LYS A 430 12.31 -17.19 -9.88
N GLY A 431 12.99 -18.07 -9.13
CA GLY A 431 14.44 -17.96 -8.86
C GLY A 431 15.34 -18.04 -10.09
N ASN A 432 14.84 -18.52 -11.23
CA ASN A 432 15.52 -18.49 -12.53
C ASN A 432 15.27 -17.17 -13.31
N GLY A 433 14.50 -16.23 -12.76
CA GLY A 433 14.12 -14.97 -13.39
C GLY A 433 12.97 -15.08 -14.39
N SER A 434 12.23 -16.21 -14.45
CA SER A 434 11.00 -16.31 -15.24
C SER A 434 9.81 -15.72 -14.47
N VAL A 435 8.80 -15.20 -15.17
CA VAL A 435 7.56 -14.67 -14.57
C VAL A 435 6.35 -15.53 -14.94
N VAL A 436 5.48 -15.76 -13.96
CA VAL A 436 4.19 -16.45 -14.11
C VAL A 436 3.08 -15.49 -13.71
N THR A 437 2.05 -15.32 -14.54
CA THR A 437 0.92 -14.42 -14.24
C THR A 437 -0.40 -15.18 -14.18
N TRP A 438 -1.34 -14.69 -13.37
CA TRP A 438 -2.72 -15.20 -13.30
C TRP A 438 -3.66 -14.13 -12.73
N GLY A 439 -4.97 -14.41 -12.77
CA GLY A 439 -6.04 -13.48 -12.38
C GLY A 439 -6.91 -13.08 -13.56
N ALA A 440 -7.50 -11.89 -13.53
CA ALA A 440 -8.34 -11.38 -14.62
C ALA A 440 -7.62 -11.52 -15.96
N GLY A 441 -8.17 -12.40 -16.81
CA GLY A 441 -7.66 -12.67 -18.15
C GLY A 441 -8.12 -11.68 -19.21
N ASP A 442 -8.87 -10.64 -18.81
CA ASP A 442 -9.08 -9.48 -19.66
C ASP A 442 -7.88 -8.52 -19.57
N ASP A 443 -7.76 -7.65 -20.56
CA ASP A 443 -6.65 -6.70 -20.63
C ASP A 443 -6.71 -5.63 -19.52
N GLN A 444 -7.64 -5.69 -18.54
CA GLN A 444 -7.87 -4.59 -17.59
C GLN A 444 -6.94 -4.64 -16.37
N PHE A 445 -6.42 -5.82 -16.00
CA PHE A 445 -5.64 -5.97 -14.77
C PHE A 445 -4.30 -6.72 -14.95
N GLY A 446 -4.01 -7.24 -16.14
CA GLY A 446 -2.71 -7.83 -16.46
C GLY A 446 -2.51 -9.29 -16.05
N GLY A 447 -3.59 -10.06 -15.88
CA GLY A 447 -3.50 -11.51 -15.64
C GLY A 447 -3.01 -12.28 -16.88
N ASP A 448 -3.32 -11.80 -18.08
CA ASP A 448 -2.78 -12.33 -19.34
C ASP A 448 -1.46 -11.64 -19.72
N SER A 449 -0.38 -12.41 -19.78
CA SER A 449 0.94 -11.99 -20.27
C SER A 449 1.36 -12.71 -21.56
N SER A 450 0.44 -13.41 -22.24
CA SER A 450 0.71 -14.23 -23.42
C SER A 450 1.39 -13.45 -24.55
N ALA A 451 1.02 -12.18 -24.75
CA ALA A 451 1.62 -11.29 -25.75
C ALA A 451 3.12 -11.02 -25.51
N VAL A 452 3.58 -11.09 -24.25
CA VAL A 452 4.96 -10.83 -23.86
C VAL A 452 5.66 -12.06 -23.25
N ALA A 453 5.01 -13.22 -23.23
CA ALA A 453 5.52 -14.44 -22.62
C ALA A 453 6.95 -14.84 -23.07
N PRO A 454 7.33 -14.72 -24.37
CA PRO A 454 8.71 -15.01 -24.78
C PRO A 454 9.77 -14.13 -24.09
N LEU A 455 9.38 -12.92 -23.68
CA LEU A 455 10.24 -11.97 -22.97
C LEU A 455 10.28 -12.22 -21.46
N LEU A 456 9.41 -13.05 -20.91
CA LEU A 456 9.30 -13.30 -19.46
C LEU A 456 9.87 -14.67 -19.04
N THR A 457 10.64 -15.32 -19.92
CA THR A 457 11.19 -16.66 -19.70
C THR A 457 12.41 -16.70 -18.78
N GLU A 458 13.16 -15.61 -18.68
CA GLU A 458 14.34 -15.50 -17.81
C GLU A 458 14.79 -14.04 -17.65
N GLY A 459 15.69 -13.83 -16.69
CA GLY A 459 16.42 -12.57 -16.51
C GLY A 459 15.62 -11.44 -15.89
N VAL A 460 14.35 -11.65 -15.51
CA VAL A 460 13.57 -10.68 -14.73
C VAL A 460 14.09 -10.68 -13.29
N VAL A 461 14.38 -9.48 -12.78
CA VAL A 461 14.88 -9.27 -11.41
C VAL A 461 13.87 -8.55 -10.53
N GLN A 462 12.89 -7.87 -11.13
CA GLN A 462 11.85 -7.16 -10.43
C GLN A 462 10.58 -7.10 -11.28
N VAL A 463 9.42 -7.19 -10.64
CA VAL A 463 8.12 -6.90 -11.22
C VAL A 463 7.42 -5.93 -10.28
N ARG A 464 6.76 -4.92 -10.85
CA ARG A 464 5.85 -4.04 -10.14
C ARG A 464 4.50 -4.04 -10.83
N GLY A 465 3.44 -4.03 -10.02
CA GLY A 465 2.07 -3.81 -10.46
C GLY A 465 1.61 -2.43 -10.03
N ASN A 466 0.71 -1.84 -10.81
CA ASN A 466 -0.03 -0.63 -10.45
C ASN A 466 -1.54 -0.89 -10.51
N ALA A 467 -2.31 0.16 -10.80
CA ALA A 467 -3.74 0.13 -10.97
C ALA A 467 -4.32 -0.71 -12.15
N GLY A 468 -3.51 -1.33 -13.01
CA GLY A 468 -4.05 -2.25 -14.04
C GLY A 468 -3.02 -2.93 -14.92
N ALA A 469 -1.75 -2.66 -14.68
CA ALA A 469 -0.66 -3.14 -15.50
C ALA A 469 0.52 -3.58 -14.62
N PHE A 470 1.39 -4.36 -15.24
CA PHE A 470 2.68 -4.74 -14.67
C PHE A 470 3.83 -4.22 -15.53
N ALA A 471 4.94 -3.95 -14.87
CA ALA A 471 6.23 -3.69 -15.49
C ALA A 471 7.30 -4.58 -14.86
N ALA A 472 8.00 -5.36 -15.68
CA ALA A 472 9.12 -6.20 -15.30
C ALA A 472 10.45 -5.56 -15.71
N ILE A 473 11.39 -5.42 -14.79
CA ILE A 473 12.78 -5.03 -15.07
C ILE A 473 13.63 -6.28 -15.18
N LYS A 474 14.41 -6.37 -16.26
CA LYS A 474 15.43 -7.39 -16.45
C LYS A 474 16.79 -6.99 -15.89
N ALA A 475 17.68 -7.95 -15.71
CA ALA A 475 19.03 -7.73 -15.18
C ALA A 475 19.90 -6.76 -16.02
N ASN A 476 19.62 -6.61 -17.31
CA ASN A 476 20.25 -5.61 -18.19
C ASN A 476 19.57 -4.22 -18.12
N GLY A 477 18.54 -4.06 -17.31
CA GLY A 477 17.73 -2.86 -17.21
C GLY A 477 16.71 -2.67 -18.33
N SER A 478 16.44 -3.68 -19.17
CA SER A 478 15.34 -3.60 -20.13
C SER A 478 13.99 -3.80 -19.43
N VAL A 479 12.94 -3.12 -19.88
CA VAL A 479 11.59 -3.21 -19.29
C VAL A 479 10.62 -3.93 -20.22
N VAL A 480 9.80 -4.81 -19.64
CA VAL A 480 8.67 -5.47 -20.32
C VAL A 480 7.38 -5.07 -19.59
N THR A 481 6.40 -4.56 -20.31
CA THR A 481 5.09 -4.17 -19.74
C THR A 481 3.96 -5.00 -20.32
N TRP A 482 2.90 -5.22 -19.53
CA TRP A 482 1.66 -5.84 -19.99
C TRP A 482 0.47 -5.44 -19.09
N GLY A 483 -0.74 -5.76 -19.53
CA GLY A 483 -2.00 -5.35 -18.87
C GLY A 483 -2.61 -4.11 -19.52
N TYR A 484 -3.37 -3.32 -18.76
CA TYR A 484 -4.20 -2.28 -19.36
C TYR A 484 -3.36 -1.13 -19.92
N ALA A 485 -3.55 -0.83 -21.20
CA ALA A 485 -2.77 0.18 -21.91
C ALA A 485 -2.81 1.56 -21.23
N LEU A 486 -3.99 2.00 -20.76
CA LEU A 486 -4.13 3.30 -20.07
C LEU A 486 -3.39 3.35 -18.74
N PHE A 487 -3.15 2.20 -18.11
CA PHE A 487 -2.38 2.07 -16.88
C PHE A 487 -0.91 1.73 -17.15
N GLY A 488 -0.43 1.89 -18.39
CA GLY A 488 0.97 1.67 -18.74
C GLY A 488 1.32 0.23 -19.15
N GLY A 489 0.33 -0.61 -19.42
CA GLY A 489 0.54 -1.95 -19.98
C GLY A 489 1.14 -1.93 -21.38
N ASP A 490 0.89 -0.88 -22.15
CA ASP A 490 1.50 -0.64 -23.46
C ASP A 490 2.58 0.45 -23.38
N SER A 491 3.84 0.04 -23.54
CA SER A 491 5.01 0.93 -23.58
C SER A 491 5.59 1.11 -24.99
N SER A 492 4.86 0.71 -26.04
CA SER A 492 5.34 0.77 -27.42
C SER A 492 5.81 2.17 -27.86
N ALA A 493 5.14 3.22 -27.37
CA ALA A 493 5.50 4.62 -27.63
C ALA A 493 6.89 5.02 -27.11
N VAL A 494 7.41 4.32 -26.09
CA VAL A 494 8.70 4.60 -25.45
C VAL A 494 9.66 3.41 -25.50
N ALA A 495 9.32 2.35 -26.22
CA ALA A 495 10.12 1.11 -26.30
C ALA A 495 11.62 1.32 -26.61
N PRO A 496 12.04 2.26 -27.49
CA PRO A 496 13.46 2.52 -27.73
C PRO A 496 14.23 3.03 -26.50
N LEU A 497 13.54 3.57 -25.50
CA LEU A 497 14.12 4.06 -24.25
C LEU A 497 14.15 3.00 -23.14
N LEU A 498 13.49 1.86 -23.35
CA LEU A 498 13.33 0.79 -22.36
C LEU A 498 14.18 -0.45 -22.66
N THR A 499 15.20 -0.33 -23.53
CA THR A 499 16.01 -1.46 -23.98
C THR A 499 17.12 -1.86 -23.00
N GLU A 500 17.58 -0.94 -22.15
CA GLU A 500 18.59 -1.17 -21.12
C GLU A 500 18.66 0.01 -20.12
N GLY A 501 19.36 -0.19 -19.00
CA GLY A 501 19.72 0.90 -18.09
C GLY A 501 18.62 1.43 -17.17
N VAL A 502 17.39 0.91 -17.27
CA VAL A 502 16.33 1.22 -16.29
C VAL A 502 16.66 0.54 -14.96
N VAL A 503 16.73 1.34 -13.91
CA VAL A 503 17.04 0.88 -12.54
C VAL A 503 15.80 0.75 -11.66
N GLN A 504 14.70 1.39 -12.04
CA GLN A 504 13.47 1.42 -11.28
C GLN A 504 12.28 1.72 -12.20
N VAL A 505 11.16 1.06 -11.91
CA VAL A 505 9.81 1.41 -12.37
C VAL A 505 9.00 1.81 -11.15
N CYS A 506 8.05 2.72 -11.32
CA CYS A 506 7.24 3.30 -10.24
C CYS A 506 5.76 2.97 -10.43
#